data_AF-A0A239IZL8-F1
#
_entry.id   AF-A0A239IZL8-F1
#
_cell.length_a   1.000
_cell.length_b   1.000
_cell.length_c   1.000
_cell.angle_alpha   90.00
_cell.angle_beta   90.00
_cell.angle_gamma   90.00
#
_symmetry.space_group_name_H-M   'P 1'
#
loop_
_entity.id
_entity.type
_entity.pdbx_description
1 polymer ?
#
loop_
_entity_poly.entity_id
_entity_poly.type
_entity_poly.pdbx_seq_one_letter_code
_entity_poly.pdbx_strand_id
1 'polypeptide(L)' 'MTAIPEYAAVADTSVDEAVARLVEEFRPRLRPQVIGTVVASCRRDLSGVPVTALPEMVERLARTRLESVG' A
#
# COMPACT_ATOMS: atom_id res chain seq x y z
N MET A 1 5.31 19.38 17.88
CA MET A 1 4.93 19.08 16.49
C MET A 1 3.88 17.98 16.52
N THR A 2 2.64 18.33 16.80
CA THR A 2 1.54 17.37 16.96
C THR A 2 0.92 17.17 15.58
N ALA A 3 1.03 15.98 15.01
CA ALA A 3 0.32 15.66 13.79
C ALA A 3 -1.19 15.84 14.05
N ILE A 4 -1.87 16.61 13.21
CA ILE A 4 -3.30 16.83 13.32
C ILE A 4 -3.98 15.49 12.99
N PRO A 5 -4.90 14.97 13.83
CA PRO A 5 -5.47 13.63 13.66
C PRO A 5 -6.17 13.42 12.31
N GLU A 6 -6.64 14.50 11.68
CA GLU A 6 -7.21 14.46 10.33
C GLU A 6 -6.20 14.01 9.25
N TYR A 7 -4.91 14.34 9.40
CA TYR A 7 -3.88 14.01 8.40
C TYR A 7 -3.57 12.51 8.36
N ALA A 8 -3.55 11.87 9.53
CA ALA A 8 -3.35 10.42 9.63
C ALA A 8 -4.53 9.65 9.02
N ALA A 9 -5.77 10.08 9.31
CA ALA A 9 -6.96 9.47 8.74
C ALA A 9 -7.03 9.63 7.21
N VAL A 10 -6.71 10.81 6.67
CA VAL A 10 -6.66 11.04 5.21
C VAL A 10 -5.54 10.21 4.56
N ALA A 11 -4.40 10.05 5.22
CA ALA A 11 -3.31 9.24 4.72
C ALA A 11 -3.63 7.74 4.72
N ASP A 12 -4.29 7.23 5.77
CA ASP A 12 -4.75 5.85 5.80
C ASP A 12 -5.80 5.57 4.72
N THR A 13 -6.76 6.49 4.49
CA THR A 13 -7.68 6.39 3.35
C THR A 13 -6.94 6.40 2.01
N SER A 14 -5.93 7.27 1.84
CA SER A 14 -5.13 7.35 0.62
C SER A 14 -4.33 6.08 0.35
N VAL A 15 -3.86 5.41 1.41
CA VAL A 15 -3.18 4.11 1.34
C VAL A 15 -4.18 3.03 0.94
N ASP A 16 -5.36 2.99 1.57
CA ASP A 16 -6.39 2.00 1.26
C ASP A 16 -6.86 2.12 -0.20
N GLU A 17 -7.00 3.34 -0.72
CA GLU A 17 -7.28 3.56 -2.14
C GLU A 17 -6.17 3.06 -3.07
N ALA A 18 -4.90 3.35 -2.75
CA ALA A 18 -3.77 2.87 -3.55
C ALA A 18 -3.71 1.33 -3.56
N VAL A 19 -3.97 0.70 -2.41
CA VAL A 19 -4.08 -0.75 -2.28
C VAL A 19 -5.24 -1.30 -3.10
N ALA A 20 -6.40 -0.66 -3.07
CA ALA A 20 -7.57 -1.08 -3.85
C ALA A 20 -7.27 -1.06 -5.37
N ARG A 21 -6.56 -0.04 -5.85
CA ARG A 21 -6.12 0.05 -7.26
C ARG A 21 -5.19 -1.11 -7.64
N LEU A 22 -4.20 -1.42 -6.80
CA LEU A 22 -3.31 -2.56 -7.00
C LEU A 22 -4.07 -3.89 -7.00
N VAL A 23 -5.05 -4.05 -6.11
CA VAL A 23 -5.87 -5.26 -6.08
C VAL A 23 -6.63 -5.43 -7.39
N GLU A 24 -7.27 -4.39 -7.91
CA GLU A 24 -7.99 -4.47 -9.19
C GLU A 24 -7.06 -4.70 -10.38
N GLU A 25 -5.86 -4.10 -10.38
CA GLU A 25 -4.85 -4.27 -11.44
C GLU A 25 -4.32 -5.72 -11.51
N PHE A 26 -4.04 -6.33 -10.36
CA PHE A 26 -3.40 -7.65 -10.28
C PHE A 26 -4.39 -8.81 -10.09
N ARG A 27 -5.65 -8.55 -9.71
CA ARG A 27 -6.72 -9.56 -9.59
C ARG A 27 -6.86 -10.51 -10.79
N PRO A 28 -6.67 -10.10 -12.06
CA PRO A 28 -6.79 -11.01 -13.20
C PRO A 28 -5.68 -12.08 -13.24
N ARG A 29 -4.54 -11.83 -12.56
CA ARG A 29 -3.33 -12.66 -12.61
C ARG A 29 -3.01 -13.32 -11.27
N LEU A 30 -3.34 -12.67 -10.16
CA LEU A 30 -2.98 -13.09 -8.80
C LEU A 30 -4.22 -13.21 -7.92
N ARG A 31 -4.17 -14.17 -6.97
CA ARG A 31 -5.24 -14.33 -5.98
C ARG A 31 -5.25 -13.15 -5.01
N PRO A 32 -6.43 -12.68 -4.55
CA PRO A 32 -6.53 -11.57 -3.59
C PRO A 32 -5.72 -11.78 -2.30
N GLN A 33 -5.59 -13.03 -1.84
CA GLN A 33 -4.77 -13.38 -0.67
C GLN A 33 -3.28 -13.08 -0.86
N VAL A 34 -2.74 -13.30 -2.07
CA VAL A 34 -1.33 -13.02 -2.38
C VAL A 34 -1.12 -11.50 -2.39
N ILE A 35 -2.03 -10.77 -3.03
CA ILE A 35 -1.97 -9.31 -3.12
C ILE A 35 -2.03 -8.69 -1.71
N GLY A 36 -2.99 -9.12 -0.88
CA GLY A 36 -3.11 -8.64 0.49
C GLY A 36 -1.88 -8.94 1.35
N THR A 37 -1.27 -10.12 1.18
CA THR A 37 -0.05 -10.50 1.92
C THR A 37 1.14 -9.61 1.52
N VAL A 38 1.34 -9.37 0.22
CA VAL A 38 2.41 -8.51 -0.29
C VAL A 38 2.23 -7.08 0.20
N VAL A 39 1.02 -6.53 0.12
CA VAL A 39 0.70 -5.17 0.58
C VAL A 39 0.92 -5.03 2.08
N ALA A 40 0.47 -5.98 2.89
CA ALA A 40 0.66 -5.95 4.34
C ALA A 40 2.15 -5.97 4.71
N SER A 41 2.96 -6.77 4.00
CA SER A 41 4.41 -6.76 4.16
C SER A 41 5.02 -5.42 3.77
N CYS A 42 4.59 -4.82 2.66
CA CYS A 42 5.06 -3.49 2.22
C CYS A 42 4.74 -2.40 3.25
N ARG A 43 3.51 -2.40 3.80
CA ARG A 43 3.11 -1.46 4.87
C ARG A 43 3.97 -1.61 6.12
N ARG A 44 4.31 -2.86 6.48
CA ARG A 44 5.20 -3.14 7.61
C ARG A 44 6.63 -2.68 7.36
N ASP A 45 7.16 -2.88 6.16
CA ASP A 45 8.49 -2.40 5.77
C ASP A 45 8.56 -0.86 5.76
N LEU A 46 7.43 -0.21 5.47
CA LEU A 46 7.31 1.25 5.41
C LEU A 46 6.78 1.87 6.71
N SER A 47 6.74 1.14 7.82
CA SER A 47 6.22 1.66 9.09
C SER A 47 7.00 2.85 9.66
N GLY A 48 8.23 3.08 9.19
CA GLY A 48 9.05 4.24 9.53
C GLY A 48 8.96 5.42 8.56
N VAL A 49 8.21 5.28 7.46
CA VAL A 49 8.06 6.33 6.45
C VAL A 49 6.94 7.28 6.87
N PRO A 50 7.12 8.60 6.70
CA PRO A 50 6.05 9.55 6.96
C PRO A 50 4.84 9.27 6.06
N VAL A 51 3.65 9.35 6.66
CA VAL A 51 2.34 9.14 6.03
C VAL A 51 2.11 9.96 4.75
N THR A 52 2.82 11.07 4.58
CA THR A 52 2.76 11.94 3.40
C THR A 52 3.24 11.26 2.11
N ALA A 53 4.25 10.40 2.19
CA ALA A 53 4.87 9.72 1.05
C ALA A 53 4.54 8.22 1.01
N LEU A 54 3.89 7.73 2.06
CA LEU A 54 3.63 6.33 2.27
C LEU A 54 2.68 5.69 1.23
N PRO A 55 1.63 6.37 0.70
CA PRO A 55 0.80 5.81 -0.38
C PRO A 55 1.64 5.48 -1.63
N GLU A 56 2.44 6.42 -2.12
CA GLU A 56 3.26 6.21 -3.32
C GLU A 56 4.33 5.14 -3.11
N MET A 57 4.95 5.10 -1.92
CA MET A 57 5.98 4.11 -1.58
C MET A 57 5.40 2.70 -1.44
N VAL A 58 4.24 2.56 -0.78
CA VAL A 58 3.52 1.28 -0.69
C VAL A 58 3.13 0.82 -2.08
N GLU A 59 2.60 1.72 -2.91
CA GLU A 59 2.15 1.37 -4.25
C GLU A 59 3.32 0.87 -5.11
N ARG A 60 4.43 1.62 -5.15
CA ARG A 60 5.64 1.23 -5.90
C ARG A 60 6.23 -0.08 -5.40
N LEU A 61 6.40 -0.24 -4.09
CA LEU A 61 7.00 -1.45 -3.51
C LEU A 61 6.12 -2.68 -3.73
N ALA A 62 4.80 -2.53 -3.58
CA ALA A 62 3.86 -3.62 -3.82
C ALA A 62 3.85 -4.00 -5.30
N ARG A 63 3.80 -3.03 -6.22
CA ARG A 63 3.85 -3.28 -7.68
C ARG A 63 5.10 -4.09 -8.06
N THR A 64 6.29 -3.63 -7.68
CA THR A 64 7.55 -4.33 -7.99
C THR A 64 7.57 -5.75 -7.43
N ARG A 65 7.00 -5.99 -6.25
CA ARG A 65 6.92 -7.33 -5.67
C ARG A 65 5.91 -8.22 -6.38
N LEU A 66 4.74 -7.69 -6.75
CA LEU A 66 3.71 -8.44 -7.47
C LEU A 66 4.19 -8.82 -8.88
N GLU A 67 4.91 -7.93 -9.56
CA GLU A 67 5.57 -8.20 -10.85
C GLU A 67 6.63 -9.30 -10.75
N SER A 68 7.30 -9.46 -9.60
CA SER A 68 8.26 -10.54 -9.39
C SER A 68 7.60 -11.89 -9.04
N VAL A 69 6.31 -11.91 -8.72
CA VAL A 69 5.56 -13.12 -8.32
C VAL A 69 4.76 -13.71 -9.50
N GLY A 70 4.32 -12.87 -10.44
CA GLY A 70 3.60 -13.25 -11.65
C GLY A 70 4.50 -13.46 -12.86
#